data_AF-M3HPY6-F1
#
_entry.id   AF-M3HPY6-F1
#
_cell.length_a   1.000
_cell.length_b   1.000
_cell.length_c   1.000
_cell.angle_alpha   90.00
_cell.angle_beta   90.00
_cell.angle_gamma   90.00
#
_symmetry.space_group_name_H-M   'P 1'
#
loop_
_entity.id
_entity.type
_entity.pdbx_description
1 polymer ?
#
loop_
_entity_poly.entity_id
_entity_poly.type
_entity_poly.pdbx_seq_one_letter_code
_entity_poly.pdbx_strand_id
1 'polypeptide(L)'
;MSVTDPKYYSSRQILLLSQLLHTNDIDNYAKLKSFNPNKLQALISEWKQHKINGLNGQALNNTDSPIKLNTINQLLELYEKLLAKYEVDNTEELANTVYFMRIMELEDVIKKDQESFTEILQE
;
A
#
# COMPACT_ATOMS: atom_id res chain seq x y z
N MET A 1 -14.92 -4.92 11.60
CA MET A 1 -13.83 -4.57 10.67
C MET A 1 -12.64 -4.11 11.50
N SER A 2 -11.48 -4.76 11.40
CA SER A 2 -10.27 -4.26 12.04
C SER A 2 -9.54 -3.33 11.09
N VAL A 3 -9.09 -2.16 11.56
CA VAL A 3 -8.25 -1.24 10.77
C VAL A 3 -6.89 -1.85 10.41
N THR A 4 -6.54 -3.01 10.95
CA THR A 4 -5.30 -3.73 10.69
C THR A 4 -5.47 -4.88 9.68
N ASP A 5 -6.65 -5.05 9.08
CA ASP A 5 -6.88 -6.09 8.08
C ASP A 5 -6.29 -5.65 6.70
N PRO A 6 -5.32 -6.39 6.15
CA PRO A 6 -4.67 -6.07 4.87
C PRO A 6 -5.58 -5.98 3.65
N LYS A 7 -6.83 -6.46 3.72
CA LYS A 7 -7.77 -6.42 2.59
C LYS A 7 -8.32 -5.02 2.31
N TYR A 8 -8.23 -4.10 3.27
CA TYR A 8 -8.71 -2.72 3.11
C TYR A 8 -7.67 -1.77 2.50
N TYR A 9 -6.46 -2.26 2.27
CA TYR A 9 -5.37 -1.47 1.72
C TYR A 9 -5.08 -1.92 0.30
N SER A 10 -5.06 -0.97 -0.63
CA SER A 10 -4.69 -1.25 -2.01
C SER A 10 -3.20 -1.62 -2.12
N SER A 11 -2.83 -2.26 -3.22
CA SER A 11 -1.41 -2.49 -3.58
C SER A 11 -0.60 -1.19 -3.52
N ARG A 12 -1.17 -0.08 -4.00
CA ARG A 12 -0.55 1.24 -3.99
C ARG A 12 -0.26 1.75 -2.57
N GLN A 13 -1.23 1.61 -1.66
CA GLN A 13 -1.09 2.03 -0.27
C GLN A 13 -0.05 1.20 0.47
N ILE A 14 -0.04 -0.12 0.22
CA ILE A 14 0.91 -1.05 0.82
C ILE A 14 2.32 -0.79 0.27
N LEU A 15 2.46 -0.50 -1.02
CA LEU A 15 3.74 -0.16 -1.63
C LEU A 15 4.32 1.12 -1.01
N LEU A 16 3.50 2.17 -0.87
CA LEU A 16 3.93 3.40 -0.20
C LEU A 16 4.36 3.13 1.25
N LEU A 17 3.60 2.35 2.01
CA LEU A 17 3.99 1.99 3.38
C LEU A 17 5.35 1.30 3.40
N SER A 18 5.55 0.32 2.51
CA SER A 18 6.79 -0.44 2.42
C SER A 18 7.98 0.47 2.07
N GLN A 19 7.80 1.43 1.16
CA GLN A 19 8.82 2.42 0.81
C GLN A 19 9.16 3.35 1.97
N LEU A 20 8.15 3.81 2.73
CA LEU A 20 8.37 4.65 3.92
C LEU A 20 9.13 3.90 5.02
N LEU A 21 8.79 2.63 5.25
CA LEU A 21 9.49 1.76 6.19
C LEU A 21 10.95 1.55 5.76
N HIS A 22 11.16 1.17 4.49
CA HIS A 22 12.49 0.93 3.94
C HIS A 22 13.39 2.18 4.00
N THR A 23 12.86 3.36 3.66
CA THR A 23 13.61 4.65 3.71
C THR A 23 14.01 5.04 5.13
N ASN A 24 13.35 4.47 6.15
CA ASN A 24 13.68 4.67 7.56
C ASN A 24 14.53 3.53 8.14
N ASP A 25 15.14 2.68 7.30
CA ASP A 25 15.92 1.49 7.68
C ASP A 25 15.12 0.48 8.51
N ILE A 26 13.80 0.40 8.26
CA ILE A 26 12.90 -0.57 8.88
C ILE A 26 12.67 -1.72 7.89
N ASP A 27 13.57 -2.69 7.96
CA ASP A 27 13.64 -3.85 7.08
C ASP A 27 12.81 -5.05 7.56
N ASN A 28 12.50 -5.15 8.86
CA ASN A 28 11.74 -6.27 9.42
C ASN A 28 10.90 -5.88 10.65
N TYR A 29 10.11 -6.84 11.13
CA TYR A 29 9.19 -6.65 12.26
C TYR A 29 9.92 -6.30 13.57
N ALA A 30 11.07 -6.95 13.83
CA ALA A 30 11.85 -6.69 15.04
C ALA A 30 12.35 -5.25 15.08
N LYS A 31 12.86 -4.74 13.95
CA LYS A 31 13.29 -3.35 13.81
C LYS A 31 12.13 -2.39 14.00
N LEU A 32 10.98 -2.65 13.36
CA LEU A 32 9.76 -1.86 13.51
C LEU A 32 9.33 -1.75 14.97
N LYS A 33 9.34 -2.87 15.71
CA LYS A 33 8.97 -2.93 17.13
C LYS A 33 9.91 -2.14 18.05
N SER A 34 11.20 -2.11 17.73
CA SER A 34 12.21 -1.36 18.49
C SER A 34 12.41 0.09 18.04
N PHE A 35 11.73 0.52 16.96
CA PHE A 35 11.97 1.83 16.36
C PHE A 35 11.47 2.97 17.24
N ASN A 36 11.99 4.17 17.00
CA ASN A 36 11.61 5.36 17.77
C ASN A 36 10.10 5.65 17.63
N PRO A 37 9.32 5.67 18.74
CA PRO A 37 7.87 5.82 18.68
C PRO A 37 7.40 7.13 18.02
N ASN A 38 8.11 8.24 18.27
CA ASN A 38 7.75 9.54 17.67
C ASN A 38 7.94 9.52 16.15
N LYS A 39 9.01 8.88 15.67
CA LYS A 39 9.23 8.68 14.24
C LYS A 39 8.18 7.76 13.62
N LEU A 40 7.78 6.68 14.29
CA LEU A 40 6.69 5.83 13.80
C LEU A 40 5.37 6.57 13.71
N GLN A 41 5.05 7.41 14.70
CA GLN A 41 3.83 8.22 14.65
C GLN A 41 3.87 9.24 13.51
N ALA A 42 5.04 9.84 13.24
CA ALA A 42 5.24 10.69 12.08
C ALA A 42 5.06 9.91 10.77
N LEU A 43 5.61 8.70 10.66
CA LEU A 43 5.44 7.82 9.50
C LEU A 43 3.98 7.45 9.25
N ILE A 44 3.21 7.11 10.30
CA ILE A 44 1.76 6.86 10.20
C ILE A 44 1.06 8.10 9.64
N SER A 45 1.44 9.28 10.11
CA SER A 45 0.83 10.55 9.68
C SER A 45 1.18 10.87 8.23
N GLU A 46 2.44 10.68 7.85
CA GLU A 46 2.93 10.84 6.47
C GLU A 46 2.23 9.86 5.53
N TRP A 47 2.19 8.58 5.88
CA TRP A 47 1.49 7.57 5.09
C TRP A 47 0.03 7.95 4.89
N LYS A 48 -0.69 8.34 5.95
CA LYS A 48 -2.10 8.73 5.88
C LYS A 48 -2.35 9.97 5.03
N GLN A 49 -1.49 10.98 5.15
CA GLN A 49 -1.65 12.29 4.48
C GLN A 49 -0.98 12.34 3.11
N HIS A 50 -0.29 11.28 2.70
CA HIS A 50 0.43 11.28 1.44
C HIS A 50 -0.52 11.58 0.27
N LYS A 51 -0.09 12.48 -0.61
CA LYS A 51 -0.88 12.97 -1.76
C LYS A 51 -1.50 11.87 -2.61
N ILE A 52 -0.85 10.71 -2.67
CA ILE A 52 -1.31 9.55 -3.46
C ILE A 52 -2.66 9.00 -2.96
N ASN A 53 -2.94 9.11 -1.66
CA ASN A 53 -4.18 8.61 -1.04
C ASN A 53 -5.36 9.57 -1.21
N GLY A 54 -5.10 10.81 -1.62
CA GLY A 54 -6.12 11.84 -1.87
C GLY A 54 -6.51 11.99 -3.34
N LEU A 55 -5.95 11.16 -4.23
CA LEU A 55 -6.30 11.18 -5.65
C LEU A 55 -7.71 10.59 -5.84
N ASN A 56 -8.72 11.46 -5.99
CA ASN A 56 -10.11 11.07 -6.22
C ASN A 56 -10.23 10.12 -7.42
N GLY A 57 -10.76 8.92 -7.14
CA GLY A 57 -10.69 7.74 -7.99
C GLY A 57 -11.74 7.60 -9.09
N GLN A 58 -12.09 8.67 -9.81
CA GLN A 58 -12.78 8.48 -11.10
C GLN A 58 -11.82 8.36 -12.28
N ALA A 59 -10.57 8.82 -12.14
CA ALA A 59 -9.66 8.93 -13.29
C ALA A 59 -8.71 7.73 -13.50
N LEU A 60 -8.52 6.83 -12.52
CA LEU A 60 -7.41 5.83 -12.54
C LEU A 60 -7.69 4.52 -11.78
N ASN A 61 -8.94 4.02 -11.78
CA ASN A 61 -9.32 2.81 -11.02
C ASN A 61 -8.78 2.83 -9.58
N ASN A 62 -8.97 3.96 -8.89
CA ASN A 62 -8.41 4.11 -7.55
C ASN A 62 -9.32 3.41 -6.54
N THR A 63 -8.87 2.28 -6.00
CA THR A 63 -9.54 1.55 -4.92
C THR A 63 -9.03 1.95 -3.53
N ASP A 64 -8.20 2.99 -3.45
CA ASP A 64 -7.66 3.50 -2.19
C ASP A 64 -8.80 3.91 -1.26
N SER A 65 -8.80 3.32 -0.06
CA SER A 65 -9.68 3.72 1.03
C SER A 65 -8.95 4.65 1.99
N PRO A 66 -9.65 5.56 2.68
CA PRO A 66 -9.03 6.39 3.71
C PRO A 66 -8.32 5.52 4.75
N ILE A 67 -7.04 5.79 5.01
CA ILE A 67 -6.26 5.08 6.02
C ILE A 67 -6.78 5.49 7.40
N LYS A 68 -7.43 4.55 8.09
CA LYS A 68 -8.01 4.74 9.44
C LYS A 68 -7.07 4.34 10.57
N LEU A 69 -5.88 3.83 10.25
CA LEU A 69 -4.84 3.47 11.21
C LEU A 69 -4.33 4.73 11.93
N ASN A 70 -4.21 4.66 13.26
CA ASN A 70 -3.82 5.82 14.08
C ASN A 70 -2.75 5.51 15.14
N THR A 71 -2.56 4.25 15.53
CA THR A 71 -1.62 3.87 16.62
C THR A 71 -0.47 3.00 16.14
N ILE A 72 0.66 3.04 16.86
CA ILE A 72 1.83 2.20 16.59
C ILE A 72 1.50 0.71 16.70
N ASN A 73 0.68 0.32 17.68
CA ASN A 73 0.26 -1.09 17.82
C ASN A 73 -0.54 -1.57 16.60
N GLN A 74 -1.36 -0.70 16.02
CA GLN A 74 -2.07 -1.03 14.78
C GLN A 74 -1.10 -1.17 13.61
N LEU A 75 -0.05 -0.33 13.53
CA LEU A 75 0.98 -0.44 12.50
C LEU A 75 1.74 -1.76 12.62
N LEU A 76 2.13 -2.16 13.84
CA LEU A 76 2.79 -3.44 14.09
C LEU A 76 1.93 -4.62 13.65
N GLU A 77 0.66 -4.64 14.07
CA GLU A 77 -0.29 -5.70 13.73
C GLU A 77 -0.58 -5.74 12.22
N LEU A 78 -0.74 -4.57 11.58
CA LEU A 78 -0.93 -4.50 10.14
C LEU A 78 0.29 -5.05 9.39
N TYR A 79 1.49 -4.66 9.79
CA TYR A 79 2.72 -5.07 9.13
C TYR A 79 2.93 -6.59 9.23
N GLU A 80 2.72 -7.19 10.40
CA GLU A 80 2.75 -8.66 10.56
C GLU A 80 1.74 -9.37 9.66
N LYS A 81 0.51 -8.85 9.57
CA LYS A 81 -0.53 -9.41 8.69
C LYS A 81 -0.21 -9.22 7.21
N LEU A 82 0.49 -8.15 6.83
CA LEU A 82 0.95 -7.94 5.46
C LEU A 82 2.01 -8.98 5.09
N LEU A 83 3.04 -9.16 5.92
CA LEU A 83 4.04 -10.20 5.72
C LEU A 83 3.39 -11.59 5.54
N ALA A 84 2.44 -11.94 6.42
CA ALA A 84 1.71 -13.20 6.33
C ALA A 84 0.83 -13.32 5.08
N LYS A 85 0.12 -12.25 4.66
CA LYS A 85 -0.74 -12.26 3.46
C LYS A 85 0.07 -12.49 2.19
N TYR A 86 1.26 -11.92 2.12
CA TYR A 86 2.11 -11.95 0.93
C TYR A 86 3.17 -13.06 0.97
N GLU A 87 3.23 -13.82 2.07
CA GLU A 87 4.19 -14.92 2.26
C GLU A 87 5.65 -14.46 2.13
N VAL A 88 5.98 -13.33 2.77
CA VAL A 88 7.29 -12.67 2.74
C VAL A 88 7.78 -12.37 4.14
N ASP A 89 9.09 -12.27 4.33
CA ASP A 89 9.70 -12.18 5.67
C ASP A 89 10.15 -10.76 6.05
N ASN A 90 10.28 -9.86 5.08
CA ASN A 90 10.86 -8.54 5.27
C ASN A 90 10.21 -7.46 4.40
N THR A 91 10.53 -6.20 4.70
CA THR A 91 9.98 -5.02 4.02
C THR A 91 10.35 -4.97 2.53
N GLU A 92 11.54 -5.45 2.17
CA GLU A 92 12.01 -5.43 0.77
C GLU A 92 11.21 -6.43 -0.08
N GLU A 93 11.06 -7.67 0.38
CA GLU A 93 10.25 -8.67 -0.28
C GLU A 93 8.78 -8.26 -0.39
N LEU A 94 8.23 -7.63 0.67
CA LEU A 94 6.90 -7.05 0.63
C LEU A 94 6.79 -5.96 -0.44
N ALA A 95 7.75 -5.03 -0.50
CA ALA A 95 7.77 -3.98 -1.49
C ALA A 95 7.83 -4.54 -2.92
N ASN A 96 8.73 -5.51 -3.17
CA ASN A 96 8.90 -6.15 -4.47
C ASN A 96 7.63 -6.88 -4.90
N THR A 97 7.07 -7.69 -4.02
CA THR A 97 5.84 -8.47 -4.27
C THR A 97 4.68 -7.56 -4.65
N VAL A 98 4.47 -6.50 -3.86
CA VAL A 98 3.38 -5.55 -4.08
C VAL A 98 3.63 -4.67 -5.31
N TYR A 99 4.90 -4.35 -5.62
CA TYR A 99 5.28 -3.62 -6.82
C TYR A 99 4.88 -4.37 -8.10
N PHE A 100 5.20 -5.67 -8.19
CA PHE A 100 4.79 -6.47 -9.34
C PHE A 100 3.28 -6.62 -9.45
N MET A 101 2.56 -6.79 -8.33
CA MET A 101 1.10 -6.76 -8.36
C MET A 101 0.55 -5.44 -8.90
N ARG A 102 1.15 -4.32 -8.49
CA ARG A 102 0.72 -3.01 -8.97
C ARG A 102 0.96 -2.82 -10.46
N ILE A 103 2.06 -3.36 -11.01
CA ILE A 103 2.30 -3.38 -12.46
C ILE A 103 1.20 -4.15 -13.18
N MET A 104 0.91 -5.38 -12.75
CA MET A 104 -0.13 -6.20 -13.40
C MET A 104 -1.51 -5.53 -13.37
N GLU A 105 -1.87 -4.89 -12.24
CA GLU A 105 -3.11 -4.10 -12.14
C GLU A 105 -3.13 -2.94 -13.15
N LEU A 106 -2.02 -2.22 -13.30
CA LEU A 106 -1.94 -1.09 -14.24
C LEU A 106 -1.98 -1.55 -15.70
N GLU A 107 -1.33 -2.67 -16.02
CA GLU A 107 -1.37 -3.28 -17.36
C GLU A 107 -2.80 -3.71 -17.73
N ASP A 108 -3.54 -4.32 -16.80
CA ASP A 108 -4.94 -4.70 -17.01
C ASP A 108 -5.84 -3.48 -17.26
N VAL A 109 -5.62 -2.38 -16.51
CA VAL A 109 -6.34 -1.11 -16.74
C VAL A 109 -6.04 -0.54 -18.12
N ILE A 110 -4.76 -0.45 -18.50
CA ILE A 110 -4.36 0.06 -19.82
C ILE A 110 -4.99 -0.77 -20.93
N LYS A 111 -5.00 -2.10 -20.78
CA LYS A 111 -5.60 -3.01 -21.77
C LYS A 111 -7.10 -2.77 -21.92
N LYS A 112 -7.84 -2.67 -20.80
CA LYS A 112 -9.28 -2.39 -20.81
C LYS A 112 -9.61 -1.05 -21.46
N ASP A 113 -8.80 -0.02 -21.18
CA ASP A 113 -8.97 1.30 -21.78
C ASP A 113 -8.70 1.27 -23.30
N GLN A 114 -7.71 0.47 -23.76
CA GLN A 114 -7.44 0.26 -25.19
C GLN A 114 -8.58 -0.48 -25.91
N GLU A 115 -9.14 -1.52 -25.27
CA GLU A 115 -10.29 -2.27 -25.78
C GLU A 115 -11.51 -1.35 -25.94
N SER A 116 -11.86 -0.62 -24.87
CA SER A 116 -12.95 0.37 -24.87
C SER A 116 -12.78 1.44 -25.94
N PHE A 117 -11.57 1.99 -26.09
CA PHE A 117 -11.27 2.97 -27.15
C PHE A 117 -11.45 2.40 -28.56
N THR A 118 -11.06 1.14 -28.76
CA THR A 118 -11.18 0.46 -30.06
C THR A 118 -12.65 0.20 -30.41
N GLU A 119 -13.48 -0.19 -29.43
CA GLU A 119 -14.92 -0.36 -29.60
C GLU A 119 -15.60 0.95 -30.04
N ILE A 120 -15.27 2.07 -29.38
CA ILE A 120 -15.81 3.40 -29.72
C ILE A 120 -15.48 3.81 -31.17
N LEU A 121 -14.29 3.45 -31.68
CA LEU A 121 -13.89 3.78 -33.06
C LEU A 121 -14.59 2.93 -34.13
N GLN A 122 -15.22 1.82 -33.75
CA GLN A 122 -15.92 0.92 -34.67
C GLN A 122 -17.43 1.18 -34.74
N GLU A 123 -17.96 2.07 -33.90
CA GLU A 123 -19.32 2.65 -33.97
C GLU A 123 -19.39 3.85 -34.93
#